data_AF-A0A0K8SHB3-F1
#
_entry.id   AF-A0A0K8SHB3-F1
#
_cell.length_a   1.000
_cell.length_b   1.000
_cell.length_c   1.000
_cell.angle_alpha   90.00
_cell.angle_beta   90.00
_cell.angle_gamma   90.00
#
_symmetry.space_group_name_H-M   'P 1'
#
loop_
_entity.id
_entity.type
_entity.pdbx_description
1 polymer ?
#
loop_
_entity_poly.entity_id
_entity_poly.type
_entity_poly.pdbx_seq_one_letter_code
_entity_poly.pdbx_strand_id
1 'polypeptide(L)'
;MALSSEEVDKLLNFFFDETNESQTFEHFLSQVSQCFPKAYNYKVGVCVYNLLYHNIITMPSQRILALTLLNEMYRGEPFVNNPFGSFIVGLCQSDSSRKNHVPPNLKISDSEKYFLSHLLVSSQVKEMLKKTPCFIIKTEFGPMADISHVQRLVEEKLDDRFVISRNHISCLVPEPATSTSVEDYEELRAAAKEILSNPSPPAMQTYKPGPIRLVPPLAVGDENMLWLELDEVKNHDFAYDYTMCMPNSNCIEA
;
A
#
# COMPACT_ATOMS: atom_id res chain seq x y z
N MET A 1 1.52 -12.60 6.01
CA MET A 1 2.25 -11.82 7.03
C MET A 1 1.43 -10.60 7.37
N ALA A 2 0.42 -10.76 8.22
CA ALA A 2 -0.48 -9.70 8.65
C ALA A 2 -0.29 -9.44 10.15
N LEU A 3 -0.81 -8.31 10.63
CA LEU A 3 -0.98 -8.06 12.07
C LEU A 3 -2.15 -8.91 12.60
N SER A 4 -2.11 -9.27 13.87
CA SER A 4 -3.26 -9.89 14.55
C SER A 4 -4.41 -8.91 14.70
N SER A 5 -5.62 -9.40 14.97
CA SER A 5 -6.79 -8.52 15.19
C SER A 5 -6.57 -7.54 16.36
N GLU A 6 -5.91 -8.00 17.43
CA GLU A 6 -5.56 -7.16 18.57
C GLU A 6 -4.51 -6.09 18.21
N GLU A 7 -3.54 -6.43 17.36
CA GLU A 7 -2.52 -5.49 16.90
C GLU A 7 -3.10 -4.43 15.96
N VAL A 8 -4.01 -4.83 15.07
CA VAL A 8 -4.77 -3.90 14.22
C VAL A 8 -5.60 -2.97 15.10
N ASP A 9 -6.29 -3.50 16.10
CA ASP A 9 -7.10 -2.71 17.04
C ASP A 9 -6.27 -1.67 17.82
N LYS A 10 -5.08 -2.07 18.29
CA LYS A 10 -4.12 -1.15 18.91
C LYS A 10 -3.69 -0.03 17.96
N LEU A 11 -3.40 -0.37 16.71
CA LEU A 11 -3.01 0.63 15.71
C LEU A 11 -4.15 1.60 15.38
N LEU A 12 -5.38 1.09 15.26
CA LEU A 12 -6.56 1.93 15.04
C LEU A 12 -6.82 2.88 16.21
N ASN A 13 -6.57 2.45 17.46
CA ASN A 13 -6.63 3.35 18.62
C ASN A 13 -5.68 4.54 18.49
N PHE A 14 -4.45 4.33 18.00
CA PHE A 14 -3.52 5.43 17.79
C PHE A 14 -4.01 6.44 16.75
N PHE A 15 -4.67 5.98 15.68
CA PHE A 15 -5.15 6.89 14.64
C PHE A 15 -6.47 7.56 14.99
N PHE A 16 -7.39 6.88 15.68
CA PHE A 16 -8.70 7.42 16.04
C PHE A 16 -8.71 8.20 17.37
N ASP A 17 -7.62 8.18 18.13
CA ASP A 17 -7.46 9.03 19.31
C ASP A 17 -7.24 10.49 18.91
N GLU A 18 -8.26 11.32 19.12
CA GLU A 18 -8.26 12.77 18.83
C GLU A 18 -7.16 13.53 19.57
N THR A 19 -6.64 13.01 20.69
CA THR A 19 -5.57 13.67 21.44
C THR A 19 -4.29 13.78 20.61
N ASN A 20 -4.07 12.85 19.67
CA ASN A 20 -2.88 12.81 18.80
C ASN A 20 -2.84 13.96 17.79
N GLU A 21 -3.95 14.66 17.55
CA GLU A 21 -3.94 15.87 16.72
C GLU A 21 -3.17 17.03 17.38
N SER A 22 -3.17 17.06 18.71
CA SER A 22 -2.54 18.10 19.53
C SER A 22 -1.11 17.74 19.96
N GLN A 23 -0.71 16.48 19.82
CA GLN A 23 0.62 16.00 20.15
C GLN A 23 1.58 16.17 18.96
N THR A 24 2.89 16.16 19.24
CA THR A 24 3.90 16.26 18.20
C THR A 24 4.05 14.94 17.45
N PHE A 25 4.50 14.99 16.19
CA PHE A 25 4.78 13.76 15.44
C PHE A 25 5.85 12.91 16.14
N GLU A 26 6.88 13.53 16.75
CA GLU A 26 7.90 12.79 17.53
C GLU A 26 7.29 11.98 18.67
N HIS A 27 6.31 12.55 19.38
CA HIS A 27 5.64 11.87 20.48
C HIS A 27 4.82 10.67 19.97
N PHE A 28 4.01 10.89 18.93
CA PHE A 28 3.24 9.83 18.28
C PHE A 28 4.13 8.68 17.80
N LEU A 29 5.22 8.98 17.08
CA LEU A 29 6.16 7.98 16.59
C LEU A 29 6.84 7.22 17.74
N SER A 30 7.14 7.92 18.84
CA SER A 30 7.70 7.27 20.03
C SER A 30 6.69 6.32 20.67
N GLN A 31 5.41 6.65 20.72
CA GLN A 31 4.39 5.75 21.27
C GLN A 31 4.23 4.51 20.40
N VAL A 32 4.14 4.67 19.08
CA VAL A 32 4.01 3.54 18.15
C VAL A 32 5.22 2.61 18.23
N SER A 33 6.44 3.15 18.31
CA SER A 33 7.67 2.35 18.41
C SER A 33 7.84 1.64 19.76
N GLN A 34 7.21 2.12 20.83
CA GLN A 34 7.13 1.40 22.11
C GLN A 34 6.19 0.19 22.04
N CYS A 35 5.11 0.28 21.26
CA CYS A 35 4.14 -0.81 21.11
C CYS A 35 4.55 -1.84 20.05
N PHE A 36 5.22 -1.40 18.98
CA PHE A 36 5.62 -2.26 17.87
C PHE A 36 7.14 -2.26 17.68
N PRO A 37 7.81 -3.41 17.83
CA PRO A 37 9.25 -3.48 17.65
C PRO A 37 9.62 -3.32 16.18
N LYS A 38 10.87 -2.90 15.89
CA LYS A 38 11.36 -2.61 14.52
C LYS A 38 11.15 -3.77 13.53
N ALA A 39 11.19 -5.02 14.00
CA ALA A 39 10.91 -6.21 13.18
C ALA A 39 9.49 -6.25 12.58
N TYR A 40 8.56 -5.48 13.14
CA TYR A 40 7.16 -5.40 12.70
C TYR A 40 6.91 -4.22 11.76
N ASN A 41 7.90 -3.36 11.48
CA ASN A 41 7.75 -2.15 10.65
C ASN A 41 7.12 -2.44 9.28
N TYR A 42 7.48 -3.56 8.65
CA TYR A 42 6.85 -3.94 7.38
C TYR A 42 5.37 -4.31 7.55
N LYS A 43 5.02 -5.10 8.57
CA LYS A 43 3.62 -5.47 8.85
C LYS A 43 2.77 -4.26 9.22
N VAL A 44 3.29 -3.39 10.09
CA VAL A 44 2.64 -2.13 10.47
C VAL A 44 2.47 -1.23 9.25
N GLY A 45 3.52 -1.05 8.45
CA GLY A 45 3.43 -0.24 7.24
C GLY A 45 2.45 -0.78 6.20
N VAL A 46 2.37 -2.10 6.01
CA VAL A 46 1.36 -2.70 5.13
C VAL A 46 -0.05 -2.42 5.66
N CYS A 47 -0.27 -2.51 6.97
CA CYS A 47 -1.55 -2.17 7.59
C CYS A 47 -1.90 -0.69 7.34
N VAL A 48 -1.00 0.23 7.66
CA VAL A 48 -1.17 1.68 7.46
C VAL A 48 -1.39 2.04 6.00
N TYR A 49 -0.63 1.43 5.09
CA TYR A 49 -0.81 1.58 3.64
C TYR A 49 -2.23 1.21 3.23
N ASN A 50 -2.75 0.06 3.68
CA ASN A 50 -4.09 -0.37 3.32
C ASN A 50 -5.19 0.48 3.98
N LEU A 51 -4.98 0.98 5.20
CA LEU A 51 -5.88 1.95 5.85
C LEU A 51 -6.03 3.23 5.01
N LEU A 52 -4.93 3.74 4.45
CA LEU A 52 -4.95 4.87 3.52
C LEU A 52 -5.53 4.48 2.16
N TYR A 53 -5.14 3.31 1.64
CA TYR A 53 -5.50 2.89 0.29
C TYR A 53 -7.02 2.69 0.14
N HIS A 54 -7.64 2.10 1.16
CA HIS A 54 -9.09 1.87 1.23
C HIS A 54 -9.86 3.04 1.86
N ASN A 55 -9.19 4.18 2.11
CA ASN A 55 -9.80 5.38 2.68
C ASN A 55 -10.53 5.14 4.02
N ILE A 56 -9.99 4.25 4.87
CA ILE A 56 -10.49 4.03 6.24
C ILE A 56 -10.09 5.22 7.13
N ILE A 57 -8.91 5.80 6.88
CA ILE A 57 -8.46 7.02 7.53
C ILE A 57 -8.86 8.22 6.66
N THR A 58 -9.96 8.86 7.02
CA THR A 58 -10.54 9.97 6.25
C THR A 58 -10.14 11.35 6.73
N MET A 59 -9.79 11.50 8.01
CA MET A 59 -9.40 12.78 8.60
C MET A 59 -7.98 13.20 8.16
N PRO A 60 -7.76 14.46 7.71
CA PRO A 60 -6.44 14.92 7.27
C PRO A 60 -5.34 14.79 8.34
N SER A 61 -5.68 14.97 9.62
CA SER A 61 -4.77 14.85 10.77
C SER A 61 -4.24 13.42 10.92
N GLN A 62 -5.13 12.46 10.80
CA GLN A 62 -4.81 11.04 10.86
C GLN A 62 -4.00 10.61 9.62
N ARG A 63 -4.33 11.13 8.43
CA ARG A 63 -3.59 10.85 7.19
C ARG A 63 -2.13 11.29 7.27
N ILE A 64 -1.87 12.51 7.76
CA ILE A 64 -0.48 12.98 7.88
C ILE A 64 0.29 12.23 8.96
N LEU A 65 -0.35 11.81 10.06
CA LEU A 65 0.27 10.91 11.04
C LEU A 65 0.66 9.59 10.40
N ALA A 66 -0.26 8.99 9.63
CA ALA A 66 -0.05 7.72 8.93
C ALA A 66 1.10 7.81 7.92
N LEU A 67 1.12 8.86 7.09
CA LEU A 67 2.16 9.07 6.10
C LEU A 67 3.53 9.39 6.73
N THR A 68 3.53 10.13 7.83
CA THR A 68 4.76 10.38 8.61
C THR A 68 5.31 9.07 9.17
N LEU A 69 4.45 8.20 9.71
CA LEU A 69 4.85 6.89 10.20
C LEU A 69 5.43 6.01 9.09
N LEU A 70 4.79 5.96 7.91
CA LEU A 70 5.30 5.21 6.75
C LEU A 70 6.69 5.67 6.31
N ASN A 71 6.97 6.98 6.39
CA ASN A 71 8.29 7.51 6.08
C ASN A 71 9.32 7.18 7.18
N GLU A 72 8.99 7.45 8.45
CA GLU A 72 9.94 7.39 9.57
C GLU A 72 10.29 5.95 10.00
N MET A 73 9.45 4.95 9.74
CA MET A 73 9.75 3.54 10.07
C MET A 73 11.03 3.00 9.40
N TYR A 74 11.45 3.59 8.26
CA TYR A 74 12.65 3.21 7.53
C TYR A 74 13.74 4.28 7.59
N ARG A 75 13.65 5.17 8.58
CA ARG A 75 14.66 6.20 8.79
C ARG A 75 16.03 5.59 9.03
N GLY A 76 17.03 6.13 8.33
CA GLY A 76 18.42 5.67 8.37
C GLY A 76 18.81 4.75 7.21
N GLU A 77 17.84 4.26 6.43
CA GLU A 77 18.09 3.62 5.14
C GLU A 77 17.89 4.62 4.00
N PRO A 78 18.53 4.42 2.83
CA PRO A 78 18.21 5.21 1.64
C PRO A 78 16.71 5.17 1.35
N PHE A 79 16.08 6.31 1.05
CA PHE A 79 14.63 6.39 0.85
C PHE A 79 14.12 5.40 -0.21
N VAL A 80 14.93 5.13 -1.23
CA VAL A 80 14.70 4.13 -2.29
C VAL A 80 14.41 2.74 -1.72
N ASN A 81 14.93 2.41 -0.53
CA ASN A 81 14.68 1.14 0.17
C ASN A 81 13.39 1.11 0.99
N ASN A 82 12.73 2.25 1.20
CA ASN A 82 11.41 2.27 1.80
C ASN A 82 10.41 1.56 0.88
N PRO A 83 9.79 0.43 1.30
CA PRO A 83 8.84 -0.30 0.47
C PRO A 83 7.58 0.50 0.13
N PHE A 84 7.29 1.57 0.89
CA PHE A 84 6.15 2.47 0.67
C PHE A 84 6.55 3.76 -0.05
N GLY A 85 7.83 3.93 -0.41
CA GLY A 85 8.36 5.16 -1.00
C GLY A 85 7.65 5.56 -2.30
N SER A 86 7.33 4.61 -3.17
CA SER A 86 6.59 4.88 -4.42
C SER A 86 5.17 5.35 -4.18
N PHE A 87 4.51 4.85 -3.14
CA PHE A 87 3.19 5.33 -2.75
C PHE A 87 3.27 6.77 -2.23
N ILE A 88 4.20 7.06 -1.30
CA ILE A 88 4.37 8.40 -0.74
C ILE A 88 4.70 9.43 -1.83
N VAL A 89 5.63 9.11 -2.73
CA VAL A 89 6.00 9.97 -3.86
C VAL A 89 4.79 10.20 -4.79
N GLY A 90 4.02 9.14 -5.08
CA GLY A 90 2.82 9.24 -5.91
C GLY A 90 1.75 10.20 -5.36
N LEU A 91 1.61 10.29 -4.03
CA LEU A 91 0.67 11.22 -3.39
C LEU A 91 1.05 12.70 -3.55
N CYS A 92 2.35 12.98 -3.67
CA CYS A 92 2.87 14.34 -3.88
C CYS A 92 2.73 14.80 -5.33
N GLN A 93 2.46 13.92 -6.28
CA GLN A 93 2.37 14.26 -7.71
C GLN A 93 1.02 14.92 -8.06
N SER A 94 1.07 16.01 -8.82
CA SER A 94 -0.12 16.70 -9.34
C SER A 94 -0.74 15.99 -10.55
N ASP A 95 0.06 15.29 -11.35
CA ASP A 95 -0.35 14.81 -12.67
C ASP A 95 -1.13 13.50 -12.65
N SER A 96 -2.32 13.53 -13.25
CA SER A 96 -3.27 12.43 -13.35
C SER A 96 -2.76 11.22 -14.14
N SER A 97 -1.75 11.40 -14.99
CA SER A 97 -1.27 10.36 -15.92
C SER A 97 -0.39 9.29 -15.28
N ARG A 98 0.11 9.51 -14.06
CA ARG A 98 1.04 8.60 -13.35
C ARG A 98 0.48 8.03 -12.04
N LYS A 99 -0.82 8.22 -11.76
CA LYS A 99 -1.49 7.81 -10.52
C LYS A 99 -1.79 6.31 -10.42
N ASN A 100 -1.15 5.44 -11.19
CA ASN A 100 -1.43 4.00 -11.17
C ASN A 100 -1.24 3.36 -9.78
N HIS A 101 -0.50 4.01 -8.88
CA HIS A 101 -0.20 3.53 -7.53
C HIS A 101 -0.97 4.25 -6.41
N VAL A 102 -1.78 5.26 -6.73
CA VAL A 102 -2.59 6.01 -5.77
C VAL A 102 -4.06 5.70 -6.02
N PRO A 103 -4.83 5.30 -5.00
CA PRO A 103 -6.24 5.03 -5.20
C PRO A 103 -6.98 6.33 -5.57
N PRO A 104 -7.92 6.29 -6.53
CA PRO A 104 -8.61 7.49 -7.02
C PRO A 104 -9.42 8.21 -5.93
N ASN A 105 -9.83 7.49 -4.89
CA ASN A 105 -10.66 8.00 -3.81
C ASN A 105 -9.87 8.72 -2.71
N LEU A 106 -8.54 8.55 -2.63
CA LEU A 106 -7.71 9.19 -1.61
C LEU A 106 -7.36 10.62 -2.03
N LYS A 107 -8.04 11.59 -1.40
CA LYS A 107 -7.83 13.02 -1.66
C LYS A 107 -6.90 13.62 -0.59
N ILE A 108 -5.66 13.88 -0.98
CA ILE A 108 -4.68 14.58 -0.16
C ILE A 108 -4.76 16.09 -0.44
N SER A 109 -4.93 16.89 0.60
CA SER A 109 -4.97 18.35 0.52
C SER A 109 -3.57 18.95 0.29
N ASP A 110 -3.52 20.22 -0.11
CA ASP A 110 -2.25 20.87 -0.46
C ASP A 110 -1.36 21.12 0.76
N SER A 111 -1.92 21.34 1.95
CA SER A 111 -1.14 21.44 3.19
C SER A 111 -0.47 20.11 3.56
N GLU A 112 -1.17 18.99 3.33
CA GLU A 112 -0.60 17.64 3.49
C GLU A 112 0.52 17.41 2.48
N LYS A 113 0.32 17.73 1.19
CA LYS A 113 1.36 17.60 0.16
C LYS A 113 2.58 18.47 0.45
N TYR A 114 2.37 19.69 0.93
CA TYR A 114 3.45 20.59 1.36
C TYR A 114 4.31 19.90 2.40
N PHE A 115 3.69 19.46 3.50
CA PHE A 115 4.39 18.79 4.58
C PHE A 115 5.13 17.53 4.09
N LEU A 116 4.50 16.69 3.27
CA LEU A 116 5.13 15.47 2.74
C LEU A 116 6.32 15.78 1.83
N SER A 117 6.20 16.76 0.93
CA SER A 117 7.30 17.14 0.03
C SER A 117 8.54 17.57 0.82
N HIS A 118 8.34 18.36 1.89
CA HIS A 118 9.41 18.79 2.79
C HIS A 118 9.90 17.65 3.68
N LEU A 119 9.03 16.72 4.10
CA LEU A 119 9.44 15.53 4.86
C LEU A 119 10.41 14.63 4.05
N LEU A 120 10.24 14.57 2.72
CA LEU A 120 11.07 13.75 1.84
C LEU A 120 12.45 14.35 1.54
N VAL A 121 12.54 15.68 1.40
CA VAL A 121 13.73 16.35 0.82
C VAL A 121 14.41 17.32 1.78
N SER A 122 13.70 17.86 2.77
CA SER A 122 14.24 18.89 3.64
C SER A 122 15.33 18.35 4.57
N SER A 123 16.34 19.17 4.86
CA SER A 123 17.32 18.90 5.91
C SER A 123 16.76 19.14 7.32
N GLN A 124 15.60 19.78 7.45
CA GLN A 124 14.98 20.19 8.72
C GLN A 124 13.88 19.24 9.22
N VAL A 125 13.88 17.97 8.80
CA VAL A 125 12.86 16.98 9.20
C VAL A 125 12.65 16.93 10.72
N LYS A 126 13.73 17.00 11.51
CA LYS A 126 13.63 16.98 12.99
C LYS A 126 12.81 18.14 13.55
N GLU A 127 12.87 19.33 12.95
CA GLU A 127 12.06 20.47 13.41
C GLU A 127 10.61 20.33 12.96
N MET A 128 10.37 19.73 11.81
CA MET A 128 9.02 19.44 11.32
C MET A 128 8.31 18.41 12.20
N LEU A 129 9.01 17.39 12.69
CA LEU A 129 8.42 16.37 13.56
C LEU A 129 8.04 16.92 14.95
N LYS A 130 8.59 18.05 15.36
CA LYS A 130 8.20 18.76 16.59
C LYS A 130 6.88 19.54 16.45
N LYS A 131 6.36 19.69 15.24
CA LYS A 131 5.06 20.31 14.99
C LYS A 131 3.93 19.32 15.26
N THR A 132 2.70 19.82 15.36
CA THR A 132 1.50 19.00 15.56
C THR A 132 0.73 18.84 14.25
N PRO A 133 -0.02 17.74 14.05
CA PRO A 133 -0.88 17.56 12.89
C PRO A 133 -1.85 18.73 12.67
N CYS A 134 -2.52 19.16 13.74
CA CYS A 134 -3.46 20.29 13.70
C CYS A 134 -2.79 21.58 13.22
N PHE A 135 -1.52 21.82 13.62
CA PHE A 135 -0.76 22.98 13.17
C PHE A 135 -0.49 22.92 11.67
N ILE A 136 -0.02 21.77 11.16
CA ILE A 136 0.29 21.61 9.73
C ILE A 136 -0.93 21.85 8.84
N ILE A 137 -2.09 21.32 9.23
CA ILE A 137 -3.32 21.43 8.43
C ILE A 137 -3.82 22.87 8.34
N LYS A 138 -3.71 23.63 9.44
CA LYS A 138 -4.19 25.01 9.54
C LYS A 138 -3.19 26.05 9.04
N THR A 139 -1.92 25.66 8.85
CA THR A 139 -0.87 26.57 8.42
C THR A 139 -0.96 26.82 6.92
N GLU A 140 -0.83 28.08 6.52
CA GLU A 140 -0.68 28.44 5.11
C GLU A 140 0.60 27.80 4.54
N PHE A 141 0.44 27.03 3.47
CA PHE A 141 1.55 26.30 2.89
C PHE A 141 2.35 27.16 1.92
N GLY A 142 3.68 27.05 2.01
CA GLY A 142 4.60 27.71 1.08
C GLY A 142 4.76 26.93 -0.24
N PRO A 143 5.80 27.23 -1.03
CA PRO A 143 6.10 26.46 -2.23
C PRO A 143 6.43 25.00 -1.88
N MET A 144 5.94 24.07 -2.71
CA MET A 144 6.27 22.65 -2.61
C MET A 144 7.77 22.44 -2.78
N ALA A 145 8.33 21.49 -2.04
CA ALA A 145 9.71 21.08 -2.25
C ALA A 145 9.85 20.35 -3.59
N ASP A 146 11.00 20.53 -4.26
CA ASP A 146 11.30 19.79 -5.48
C ASP A 146 11.66 18.33 -5.14
N ILE A 147 10.73 17.42 -5.42
CA ILE A 147 10.90 15.97 -5.21
C ILE A 147 11.40 15.24 -6.46
N SER A 148 11.73 15.95 -7.55
CA SER A 148 12.07 15.34 -8.85
C SER A 148 13.22 14.35 -8.77
N HIS A 149 14.22 14.62 -7.92
CA HIS A 149 15.34 13.70 -7.72
C HIS A 149 14.90 12.39 -7.05
N VAL A 150 14.14 12.49 -5.95
CA VAL A 150 13.61 11.32 -5.22
C VAL A 150 12.67 10.52 -6.11
N GLN A 151 11.84 11.20 -6.90
CA GLN A 151 10.95 10.57 -7.86
C GLN A 151 11.72 9.72 -8.87
N ARG A 152 12.78 10.26 -9.47
CA ARG A 152 13.60 9.54 -10.45
C ARG A 152 14.22 8.28 -9.85
N LEU A 153 14.80 8.39 -8.66
CA LEU A 153 15.42 7.23 -7.98
C LEU A 153 14.42 6.12 -7.67
N VAL A 154 13.17 6.49 -7.33
CA VAL A 154 12.10 5.51 -7.11
C VAL A 154 11.67 4.87 -8.43
N GLU A 155 11.53 5.66 -9.50
CA GLU A 155 11.14 5.18 -10.83
C GLU A 155 12.17 4.19 -11.40
N GLU A 156 13.46 4.51 -11.31
CA GLU A 156 14.57 3.62 -11.69
C GLU A 156 14.47 2.27 -10.95
N LYS A 157 14.22 2.30 -9.62
CA LYS A 157 14.07 1.07 -8.84
C LYS A 157 12.81 0.26 -9.19
N LEU A 158 11.75 0.91 -9.64
CA LEU A 158 10.53 0.24 -10.08
C LEU A 158 10.72 -0.43 -11.43
N ASP A 159 11.49 0.18 -12.33
CA ASP A 159 11.80 -0.37 -13.65
C ASP A 159 12.65 -1.63 -13.57
N ASP A 160 13.54 -1.73 -12.57
CA ASP A 160 14.31 -2.94 -12.26
C ASP A 160 13.44 -4.15 -11.83
N ARG A 161 12.15 -3.96 -11.53
CA ARG A 161 11.28 -5.07 -11.12
C ARG A 161 10.82 -5.92 -12.30
N PHE A 162 10.77 -7.23 -12.08
CA PHE A 162 10.21 -8.18 -13.05
C PHE A 162 8.82 -7.74 -13.53
N VAL A 163 8.57 -7.83 -14.84
CA VAL A 163 7.30 -7.40 -15.46
C VAL A 163 6.09 -8.10 -14.82
N ILE A 164 6.23 -9.37 -14.46
CA ILE A 164 5.16 -10.14 -13.78
C ILE A 164 4.77 -9.58 -12.41
N SER A 165 5.63 -8.81 -11.75
CA SER A 165 5.31 -8.18 -10.46
C SER A 165 4.39 -6.97 -10.60
N ARG A 166 4.21 -6.45 -11.82
CA ARG A 166 3.36 -5.30 -12.14
C ARG A 166 1.94 -5.70 -12.57
N ASN A 167 1.71 -6.99 -12.83
CA ASN A 167 0.48 -7.52 -13.42
C ASN A 167 -0.42 -8.15 -12.35
N HIS A 168 -0.85 -7.37 -11.38
CA HIS A 168 -1.80 -7.82 -10.38
C HIS A 168 -2.91 -6.80 -10.17
N ILE A 169 -4.13 -7.28 -9.94
CA ILE A 169 -5.31 -6.46 -9.67
C ILE A 169 -5.72 -6.71 -8.22
N SER A 170 -6.02 -5.64 -7.48
CA SER A 170 -6.55 -5.78 -6.12
C SER A 170 -7.85 -6.57 -6.13
N CYS A 171 -8.02 -7.52 -5.21
CA CYS A 171 -9.31 -8.21 -5.04
C CYS A 171 -10.38 -7.31 -4.41
N LEU A 172 -9.98 -6.18 -3.82
CA LEU A 172 -10.89 -5.17 -3.28
C LEU A 172 -11.15 -4.09 -4.32
N VAL A 173 -12.40 -3.98 -4.74
CA VAL A 173 -12.88 -2.94 -5.66
C VAL A 173 -13.40 -1.77 -4.83
N PRO A 174 -12.80 -0.57 -4.94
CA PRO A 174 -13.32 0.60 -4.26
C PRO A 174 -14.71 0.93 -4.78
N GLU A 175 -15.65 1.19 -3.87
CA GLU A 175 -16.96 1.67 -4.26
C GLU A 175 -16.85 3.07 -4.90
N PRO A 176 -17.44 3.30 -6.08
CA PRO A 176 -17.50 4.63 -6.67
C PRO A 176 -18.45 5.50 -5.82
N ALA A 177 -17.84 6.25 -4.90
CA ALA A 177 -18.40 7.29 -4.03
C ALA A 177 -19.92 7.55 -4.16
N THR A 178 -20.72 6.89 -3.31
CA THR A 178 -22.12 7.26 -3.09
C THR A 178 -22.46 7.22 -1.60
N SER A 179 -21.89 8.12 -0.79
CA SER A 179 -22.65 8.86 0.22
C SER A 179 -21.73 9.72 1.07
N THR A 180 -22.20 10.93 1.35
CA THR A 180 -21.65 11.88 2.33
C THR A 180 -22.20 11.54 3.72
N SER A 181 -22.20 10.26 4.09
CA SER A 181 -22.64 9.83 5.41
C SER A 181 -21.52 10.07 6.42
N VAL A 182 -21.88 10.50 7.62
CA VAL A 182 -20.95 10.57 8.75
C VAL A 182 -20.51 9.14 9.00
N GLU A 183 -19.24 8.84 8.70
CA GLU A 183 -18.69 7.50 8.86
C GLU A 183 -18.71 7.15 10.35
N ASP A 184 -19.44 6.09 10.71
CA ASP A 184 -19.40 5.57 12.07
C ASP A 184 -18.01 4.95 12.29
N TYR A 185 -17.24 5.52 13.23
CA TYR A 185 -15.90 5.04 13.55
C TYR A 185 -15.91 3.57 13.98
N GLU A 186 -17.00 3.08 14.59
CA GLU A 186 -17.11 1.67 14.96
C GLU A 186 -17.33 0.77 13.74
N GLU A 187 -18.12 1.21 12.75
CA GLU A 187 -18.29 0.49 11.49
C GLU A 187 -16.99 0.47 10.68
N LEU A 188 -16.29 1.61 10.57
CA LEU A 188 -14.97 1.70 9.95
C LEU A 188 -13.95 0.80 10.65
N ARG A 189 -13.98 0.76 11.98
CA ARG A 189 -13.09 -0.08 12.79
C ARG A 189 -13.38 -1.56 12.57
N ALA A 190 -14.65 -1.95 12.51
CA ALA A 190 -15.06 -3.31 12.22
C ALA A 190 -14.61 -3.73 10.80
N ALA A 191 -14.87 -2.88 9.81
CA ALA A 191 -14.45 -3.11 8.43
C ALA A 191 -12.92 -3.22 8.30
N ALA A 192 -12.17 -2.34 8.97
CA ALA A 192 -10.72 -2.38 9.01
C ALA A 192 -10.19 -3.70 9.57
N LYS A 193 -10.80 -4.21 10.65
CA LYS A 193 -10.43 -5.53 11.19
C LYS A 193 -10.72 -6.65 10.21
N GLU A 194 -11.88 -6.67 9.58
CA GLU A 194 -12.22 -7.75 8.64
C GLU A 194 -11.27 -7.76 7.43
N ILE A 195 -10.95 -6.58 6.91
CA ILE A 195 -10.11 -6.40 5.73
C ILE A 195 -8.63 -6.68 6.02
N LEU A 196 -8.16 -6.39 7.23
CA LEU A 196 -6.73 -6.38 7.59
C LEU A 196 -6.31 -7.50 8.56
N SER A 197 -7.23 -7.99 9.40
CA SER A 197 -6.94 -8.97 10.45
C SER A 197 -7.40 -10.36 10.04
N ASN A 198 -6.50 -11.14 9.43
CA ASN A 198 -6.68 -12.56 9.14
C ASN A 198 -5.32 -13.18 8.76
N PRO A 199 -5.17 -14.52 8.79
CA PRO A 199 -3.99 -15.17 8.23
C PRO A 199 -3.81 -14.87 6.72
N SER A 200 -4.91 -14.60 6.01
CA SER A 200 -4.96 -14.19 4.60
C SER A 200 -5.92 -12.99 4.39
N PRO A 201 -5.52 -11.78 4.78
CA PRO A 201 -6.40 -10.61 4.75
C PRO A 201 -6.82 -10.24 3.33
N PRO A 202 -8.10 -9.94 3.06
CA PRO A 202 -8.60 -9.56 1.73
C PRO A 202 -7.80 -8.43 1.07
N ALA A 203 -7.34 -7.43 1.84
CA ALA A 203 -6.53 -6.33 1.32
C ALA A 203 -5.16 -6.73 0.76
N MET A 204 -4.63 -7.89 1.15
CA MET A 204 -3.38 -8.40 0.60
C MET A 204 -3.59 -9.40 -0.53
N GLN A 205 -4.85 -9.72 -0.87
CA GLN A 205 -5.18 -10.62 -1.97
C GLN A 205 -5.18 -9.84 -3.28
N THR A 206 -4.51 -10.42 -4.27
CA THR A 206 -4.48 -9.86 -5.61
C THR A 206 -4.77 -10.95 -6.63
N TYR A 207 -5.55 -10.60 -7.63
CA TYR A 207 -5.74 -11.40 -8.82
C TYR A 207 -4.53 -11.21 -9.72
N LYS A 208 -3.80 -12.30 -9.98
CA LYS A 208 -2.63 -12.29 -10.86
C LYS A 208 -2.56 -13.61 -11.64
N PRO A 209 -2.05 -13.59 -12.87
CA PRO A 209 -1.76 -14.81 -13.61
C PRO A 209 -0.70 -15.60 -12.85
N GLY A 210 -1.04 -16.82 -12.43
CA GLY A 210 -0.10 -17.77 -11.83
C GLY A 210 0.39 -18.75 -12.89
N PRO A 211 1.69 -19.10 -12.91
CA PRO A 211 2.14 -20.21 -13.74
C PRO A 211 1.54 -21.51 -13.20
N ILE A 212 0.64 -22.11 -13.96
CA ILE A 212 0.12 -23.45 -13.65
C ILE A 212 1.08 -24.45 -14.28
N ARG A 213 1.70 -25.30 -13.47
CA ARG A 213 2.34 -26.52 -13.98
C ARG A 213 1.25 -27.56 -14.11
N LEU A 214 1.03 -28.06 -15.32
CA LEU A 214 0.17 -29.22 -15.52
C LEU A 214 0.69 -30.36 -14.64
N VAL A 215 -0.23 -31.07 -14.00
CA VAL A 215 0.12 -32.29 -13.26
C VAL A 215 0.80 -33.23 -14.25
N PRO A 216 1.98 -33.78 -13.92
CA PRO A 216 2.64 -34.73 -14.80
C PRO A 216 1.67 -35.86 -15.17
N PRO A 217 1.66 -36.31 -16.43
CA PRO A 217 0.73 -37.36 -16.86
C PRO A 217 0.89 -38.60 -15.95
N LEU A 218 -0.24 -39.10 -15.42
CA LEU A 218 -0.28 -40.25 -14.51
C LEU A 218 0.12 -41.58 -15.18
N ALA A 219 0.15 -41.61 -16.51
CA ALA A 219 0.55 -42.78 -17.29
C ALA A 219 2.07 -42.75 -17.54
N VAL A 220 2.82 -43.26 -16.58
CA VAL A 220 4.21 -43.68 -16.77
C VAL A 220 4.17 -44.98 -17.57
N GLY A 221 4.47 -44.92 -18.88
CA GLY A 221 4.98 -46.10 -19.57
C GLY A 221 6.34 -46.43 -18.96
N ASP A 222 6.61 -47.71 -18.70
CA ASP A 222 7.56 -48.25 -17.72
C ASP A 222 9.01 -47.71 -17.71
N GLU A 223 9.45 -46.87 -18.65
CA GLU A 223 10.90 -46.64 -18.79
C GLU A 223 11.37 -45.17 -18.86
N ASN A 224 10.55 -44.15 -19.14
CA ASN A 224 11.12 -42.78 -19.28
C ASN A 224 10.22 -41.64 -18.78
N MET A 225 10.79 -40.77 -17.95
CA MET A 225 10.23 -39.47 -17.58
C MET A 225 10.45 -38.46 -18.72
N LEU A 226 9.86 -38.73 -19.89
CA LEU A 226 10.05 -37.94 -21.13
C LEU A 226 9.85 -36.43 -20.91
N TRP A 227 8.91 -36.06 -20.03
CA TRP A 227 8.60 -34.67 -19.66
C TRP A 227 9.70 -33.94 -18.86
N LEU A 228 10.78 -34.63 -18.44
CA LEU A 228 11.98 -34.04 -17.83
C LEU A 228 13.15 -33.91 -18.82
N GLU A 229 13.03 -34.42 -20.04
CA GLU A 229 14.07 -34.27 -21.06
C GLU A 229 14.15 -32.81 -21.51
N LEU A 230 15.25 -32.15 -21.18
CA LEU A 230 15.53 -30.75 -21.49
C LEU A 230 15.50 -30.44 -23.00
N ASP A 231 15.69 -31.45 -23.85
CA ASP A 231 15.62 -31.31 -25.30
C ASP A 231 14.18 -31.11 -25.81
N GLU A 232 13.16 -31.62 -25.09
CA GLU A 232 11.75 -31.40 -25.41
C GLU A 232 11.21 -30.06 -24.85
N VAL A 233 11.92 -29.43 -23.91
CA VAL A 233 11.51 -28.13 -23.33
C VAL A 233 11.46 -27.01 -24.38
N LYS A 234 12.27 -27.12 -25.45
CA LYS A 234 12.23 -26.22 -26.60
C LYS A 234 10.96 -26.39 -27.46
N ASN A 235 10.24 -27.51 -27.29
CA ASN A 235 8.99 -27.82 -27.99
C ASN A 235 7.75 -27.50 -27.13
N HIS A 236 7.92 -26.93 -25.94
CA HIS A 236 6.80 -26.46 -25.13
C HIS A 236 6.31 -25.10 -25.64
N ASP A 237 5.09 -25.07 -26.17
CA ASP A 237 4.40 -23.84 -26.52
C ASP A 237 3.65 -23.26 -25.32
N PHE A 238 3.61 -21.93 -25.23
CA PHE A 238 2.76 -21.23 -24.27
C PHE A 238 1.30 -21.36 -24.69
N ALA A 239 0.56 -22.24 -24.03
CA ALA A 239 -0.89 -22.28 -24.15
C ALA A 239 -1.52 -21.25 -23.20
N TYR A 240 -2.25 -20.28 -23.77
CA TYR A 240 -3.13 -19.41 -23.01
C TYR A 240 -4.53 -20.00 -23.00
N ASP A 241 -5.20 -19.95 -21.85
CA ASP A 241 -6.63 -20.25 -21.81
C ASP A 241 -7.40 -19.09 -22.46
N TYR A 242 -7.78 -19.28 -23.73
CA TYR A 242 -8.54 -18.29 -24.50
C TYR A 242 -9.91 -17.99 -23.89
N THR A 243 -10.45 -18.87 -23.04
CA THR A 243 -11.75 -18.65 -22.38
C THR A 243 -11.68 -17.55 -21.31
N MET A 244 -10.50 -17.27 -20.75
CA MET A 244 -10.28 -16.23 -19.74
C MET A 244 -10.43 -14.80 -20.26
N CYS A 245 -10.34 -14.59 -21.58
CA CYS A 245 -10.49 -13.29 -22.23
C CYS A 245 -11.84 -13.14 -22.95
N MET A 246 -12.73 -14.14 -22.85
CA MET A 246 -14.04 -14.06 -23.45
C MET A 246 -14.94 -13.19 -22.55
N PRO A 247 -15.62 -12.16 -23.10
CA PRO A 247 -16.62 -11.43 -22.34
C PRO A 247 -17.71 -12.40 -21.88
N ASN A 248 -18.12 -12.30 -20.60
CA ASN A 248 -19.18 -13.13 -19.98
C ASN A 248 -20.58 -12.95 -20.58
N SER A 249 -20.71 -12.41 -21.81
CA SER A 249 -22.00 -12.25 -22.48
C SER A 249 -22.68 -13.57 -22.84
N ASN A 250 -22.01 -14.72 -22.67
CA ASN A 250 -22.52 -16.04 -23.02
C ASN A 250 -22.55 -17.04 -21.85
N CYS A 251 -22.41 -16.60 -20.60
CA CYS A 251 -22.57 -17.51 -19.44
C CYS A 251 -24.06 -17.82 -19.22
N ILE A 252 -24.59 -18.79 -19.97
CA ILE A 252 -25.68 -19.63 -19.49
C ILE A 252 -24.99 -20.70 -18.64
N GLU A 253 -25.17 -20.61 -17.32
CA GLU A 253 -24.86 -21.71 -16.41
C GLU A 253 -25.57 -22.98 -16.91
N ALA A 254 -24.82 -24.06 -17.04
CA ALA A 254 -25.32 -25.42 -17.29
C ALA A 254 -24.78 -26.34 -16.20
#